data_AF-A0A8J7X8K3-F1
#
_entry.id   AF-A0A8J7X8K3-F1
#
_cell.length_a   1.000
_cell.length_b   1.000
_cell.length_c   1.000
_cell.angle_alpha   90.00
_cell.angle_beta   90.00
_cell.angle_gamma   90.00
#
_symmetry.space_group_name_H-M   'P 1'
#
loop_
_entity.id
_entity.type
_entity.pdbx_description
1 polymer ?
#
loop_
_entity_poly.entity_id
_entity_poly.type
_entity_poly.pdbx_seq_one_letter_code
_entity_poly.pdbx_strand_id
1 'polypeptide(L)'
;MLEPYISDIYACARCGDCRESVKLESSHKGVYQVCPMKNQLGFDSYTARGKLTVLRHIIEGKPIDEDVADLFYHCLECGSCSEVCISQLGEGIDIPSIVEEFRSVLADNNLIRKEHKPFIASIKNYDNPWQMPRYRKAEWAAPYSLPDKGDILFFAGCSSSLLNPALADSVVRIFQTLDIPVAYLGKKETCCGSLLKRLGALKDFNKIKEKNMKLFEESKAKTIVTTCAGCYRTLSRDYDLEVQHITEFLDEYRKTHGLTLTPFKEKVTYHDPCHLGRHCGIYIQPRTLIKAIPGIDFKEMPRNREFSWCCGSGAGIKTYDPQLAVSIARERVEEAEGRLILSTCPYCEGNLRDGGATVMDIAELYAELLKPGAVEETVSDALKAFMGYLQDHTEIFSEIKSGGILLYKIEDQFFTVEQTKKGTEIKKGEHDKPDLLITITHAGCERLMACKTKEEYLAMYKHLYKETDDLDFEVKTNMFNMARKGYVSWAKKAGLLSI
;
A
#
# COMPACT_ATOMS: atom_id res chain seq x y z
N MET A 1 22.13 -17.01 -14.02
CA MET A 1 21.81 -16.32 -12.74
C MET A 1 21.13 -15.01 -13.09
N LEU A 2 19.93 -14.72 -12.58
CA LEU A 2 19.16 -13.50 -12.88
C LEU A 2 18.73 -13.30 -14.36
N GLU A 3 18.65 -14.36 -15.17
CA GLU A 3 18.33 -14.27 -16.61
C GLU A 3 17.10 -13.39 -16.95
N PRO A 4 15.96 -13.49 -16.21
CA PRO A 4 14.80 -12.65 -16.49
C PRO A 4 15.04 -11.15 -16.30
N TYR A 5 16.06 -10.78 -15.51
CA TYR A 5 16.30 -9.40 -15.07
C TYR A 5 17.53 -8.75 -15.70
N ILE A 6 18.27 -9.45 -16.57
CA ILE A 6 19.49 -8.91 -17.19
C ILE A 6 19.19 -7.59 -17.91
N SER A 7 18.14 -7.56 -18.73
CA SER A 7 17.72 -6.34 -19.45
C SER A 7 17.49 -5.17 -18.48
N ASP A 8 16.75 -5.40 -17.41
CA ASP A 8 16.41 -4.38 -16.40
C ASP A 8 17.65 -3.87 -15.66
N ILE A 9 18.55 -4.78 -15.29
CA ILE A 9 19.81 -4.45 -14.64
C ILE A 9 20.66 -3.56 -15.54
N TYR A 10 20.74 -3.85 -16.84
CA TYR A 10 21.47 -3.04 -17.83
C TYR A 10 20.73 -1.76 -18.24
N ALA A 11 19.40 -1.70 -18.09
CA ALA A 11 18.60 -0.51 -18.39
C ALA A 11 18.84 0.67 -17.43
N CYS A 12 19.33 0.42 -16.21
CA CYS A 12 19.57 1.50 -15.24
C CYS A 12 20.55 2.57 -15.78
N ALA A 13 20.05 3.79 -15.95
CA ALA A 13 20.85 4.94 -16.38
C ALA A 13 21.73 5.53 -15.27
N ARG A 14 21.60 5.02 -14.03
CA ARG A 14 22.32 5.49 -12.83
C ARG A 14 22.10 6.98 -12.51
N CYS A 15 20.96 7.55 -12.90
CA CYS A 15 20.59 8.95 -12.69
C CYS A 15 20.63 9.40 -11.21
N GLY A 16 20.25 8.51 -10.28
CA GLY A 16 20.24 8.80 -8.84
C GLY A 16 18.87 9.05 -8.23
N ASP A 17 17.77 9.02 -9.00
CA ASP A 17 16.42 9.28 -8.45
C ASP A 17 16.06 8.35 -7.29
N CYS A 18 16.50 7.09 -7.36
CA CYS A 18 16.33 6.11 -6.28
C CYS A 18 17.04 6.44 -4.95
N ARG A 19 17.91 7.46 -4.94
CA ARG A 19 18.60 8.00 -3.76
C ARG A 19 17.86 9.23 -3.25
N GLU A 20 17.76 10.22 -4.11
CA GLU A 20 17.26 11.57 -3.86
C GLU A 20 16.50 12.01 -5.11
N SER A 21 15.21 12.30 -4.98
CA SER A 21 14.35 12.69 -6.10
C SER A 21 13.79 14.09 -5.85
N VAL A 22 13.85 14.94 -6.87
CA VAL A 22 13.23 16.28 -6.86
C VAL A 22 11.87 16.15 -7.51
N LYS A 23 10.80 16.37 -6.75
CA LYS A 23 9.47 16.44 -7.35
C LYS A 23 9.35 17.75 -8.12
N LEU A 24 9.02 17.70 -9.41
CA LEU A 24 8.70 18.89 -10.22
C LEU A 24 7.36 19.53 -9.83
N GLU A 25 6.54 18.83 -9.05
CA GLU A 25 5.13 19.16 -8.81
C GLU A 25 4.79 19.55 -7.36
N SER A 26 5.78 19.71 -6.47
CA SER A 26 5.55 20.35 -5.18
C SER A 26 6.17 21.74 -5.22
N SER A 27 5.36 22.72 -4.88
CA SER A 27 5.72 24.12 -4.78
C SER A 27 6.79 24.45 -3.71
N HIS A 28 7.23 23.44 -2.96
CA HIS A 28 8.56 23.42 -2.38
C HIS A 28 9.51 22.63 -3.29
N LYS A 29 10.48 23.35 -3.90
CA LYS A 29 11.69 22.76 -4.48
C LYS A 29 12.47 22.06 -3.36
N GLY A 30 12.09 20.83 -3.03
CA GLY A 30 12.71 19.99 -2.01
C GLY A 30 13.25 18.71 -2.62
N VAL A 31 14.48 18.35 -2.24
CA VAL A 31 15.05 17.02 -2.52
C VAL A 31 14.44 16.05 -1.50
N TYR A 32 13.65 15.09 -1.97
CA TYR A 32 13.12 14.03 -1.09
C TYR A 32 14.06 12.84 -1.10
N GLN A 33 14.36 12.34 0.08
CA GLN A 33 15.07 11.08 0.23
C GLN A 33 14.13 9.94 -0.15
N VAL A 34 14.67 8.95 -0.88
CA VAL A 34 13.88 7.82 -1.40
C VAL A 34 14.24 6.50 -0.70
N CYS A 35 15.52 6.28 -0.41
CA CYS A 35 16.01 5.05 0.20
C CYS A 35 16.35 5.25 1.69
N PRO A 36 15.58 4.66 2.62
CA PRO A 36 15.87 4.78 4.06
C PRO A 36 17.25 4.23 4.44
N MET A 37 17.67 3.16 3.76
CA MET A 37 18.96 2.52 4.02
C MET A 37 20.13 3.42 3.67
N LYS A 38 20.06 4.14 2.53
CA LYS A 38 21.07 5.15 2.21
C LYS A 38 21.05 6.28 3.23
N ASN A 39 19.88 6.70 3.72
CA ASN A 39 19.81 7.78 4.69
C ASN A 39 20.50 7.41 6.01
N GLN A 40 20.30 6.18 6.45
CA GLN A 40 20.88 5.68 7.70
C GLN A 40 22.36 5.31 7.57
N LEU A 41 22.76 4.69 6.46
CA LEU A 41 24.11 4.12 6.29
C LEU A 41 25.05 5.00 5.46
N GLY A 42 24.54 6.02 4.77
CA GLY A 42 25.32 7.03 4.05
C GLY A 42 25.91 6.60 2.69
N PHE A 43 26.00 5.30 2.39
CA PHE A 43 26.64 4.81 1.16
C PHE A 43 25.65 4.60 0.00
N ASP A 44 26.08 4.96 -1.21
CA ASP A 44 25.29 4.83 -2.44
C ASP A 44 25.06 3.37 -2.84
N SER A 45 25.92 2.45 -2.39
CA SER A 45 25.77 1.00 -2.62
C SER A 45 24.43 0.47 -2.14
N TYR A 46 23.87 1.00 -1.04
CA TYR A 46 22.59 0.57 -0.48
C TYR A 46 21.37 1.01 -1.31
N THR A 47 21.54 1.96 -2.23
CA THR A 47 20.46 2.40 -3.13
C THR A 47 20.21 1.37 -4.25
N ALA A 48 19.12 1.54 -4.99
CA ALA A 48 18.87 0.69 -6.16
C ALA A 48 19.97 0.79 -7.22
N ARG A 49 20.46 2.00 -7.56
CA ARG A 49 21.55 2.17 -8.53
C ARG A 49 22.84 1.50 -8.08
N GLY A 50 23.15 1.56 -6.80
CA GLY A 50 24.31 0.89 -6.22
C GLY A 50 24.21 -0.62 -6.36
N LYS A 51 23.09 -1.19 -5.91
CA LYS A 51 22.82 -2.63 -6.05
C LYS A 51 22.84 -3.11 -7.49
N LEU A 52 22.20 -2.40 -8.42
CA LEU A 52 22.22 -2.75 -9.84
C LEU A 52 23.63 -2.68 -10.43
N THR A 53 24.48 -1.74 -9.98
CA THR A 53 25.88 -1.68 -10.39
C THR A 53 26.67 -2.90 -9.91
N VAL A 54 26.45 -3.32 -8.66
CA VAL A 54 27.04 -4.55 -8.11
C VAL A 54 26.57 -5.78 -8.89
N LEU A 55 25.27 -5.89 -9.21
CA LEU A 55 24.75 -7.00 -10.01
C LEU A 55 25.35 -7.08 -11.40
N ARG A 56 25.56 -5.95 -12.10
CA ARG A 56 26.24 -5.94 -13.41
C ARG A 56 27.61 -6.59 -13.33
N HIS A 57 28.41 -6.22 -12.33
CA HIS A 57 29.73 -6.77 -12.16
C HIS A 57 29.71 -8.26 -11.78
N ILE A 58 28.72 -8.71 -11.01
CA ILE A 58 28.53 -10.13 -10.72
C ILE A 58 28.17 -10.91 -11.99
N ILE A 59 27.29 -10.37 -12.84
CA ILE A 59 26.96 -10.96 -14.15
C ILE A 59 28.20 -11.03 -15.05
N GLU A 60 29.10 -10.04 -14.96
CA GLU A 60 30.39 -10.00 -15.66
C GLU A 60 31.47 -10.91 -15.04
N GLY A 61 31.12 -11.71 -14.03
CA GLY A 61 32.00 -12.73 -13.44
C GLY A 61 32.73 -12.31 -12.17
N LYS A 62 32.38 -11.19 -11.54
CA LYS A 62 32.87 -10.89 -10.19
C LYS A 62 32.27 -11.87 -9.17
N PRO A 63 33.05 -12.26 -8.14
CA PRO A 63 32.60 -13.22 -7.14
C PRO A 63 31.44 -12.67 -6.30
N ILE A 64 30.66 -13.59 -5.75
CA ILE A 64 29.66 -13.32 -4.72
C ILE A 64 30.28 -13.74 -3.39
N ASP A 65 30.34 -12.82 -2.43
CA ASP A 65 30.90 -13.03 -1.10
C ASP A 65 29.96 -12.52 0.00
N GLU A 66 30.44 -12.52 1.25
CA GLU A 66 29.67 -12.10 2.41
C GLU A 66 29.32 -10.60 2.40
N ASP A 67 30.18 -9.74 1.83
CA ASP A 67 29.95 -8.29 1.73
C ASP A 67 28.87 -7.98 0.69
N VAL A 68 28.88 -8.69 -0.44
CA VAL A 68 27.78 -8.67 -1.41
C VAL A 68 26.50 -9.14 -0.72
N ALA A 69 26.54 -10.24 0.03
CA ALA A 69 25.35 -10.72 0.73
C ALA A 69 24.81 -9.68 1.74
N ASP A 70 25.69 -9.08 2.54
CA ASP A 70 25.35 -8.00 3.48
C ASP A 70 24.61 -6.85 2.79
N LEU A 71 25.13 -6.39 1.66
CA LEU A 71 24.54 -5.28 0.91
C LEU A 71 23.09 -5.55 0.48
N PHE A 72 22.81 -6.77 0.00
CA PHE A 72 21.48 -7.13 -0.47
C PHE A 72 20.54 -7.46 0.68
N TYR A 73 21.02 -8.04 1.78
CA TYR A 73 20.20 -8.27 2.98
C TYR A 73 19.81 -6.96 3.71
N HIS A 74 20.55 -5.87 3.52
CA HIS A 74 20.12 -4.53 3.96
C HIS A 74 18.96 -3.94 3.12
N CYS A 75 18.54 -4.54 2.01
CA CYS A 75 17.37 -4.04 1.30
C CYS A 75 16.07 -4.23 2.10
N LEU A 76 15.24 -3.18 2.19
CA LEU A 76 13.90 -3.27 2.78
C LEU A 76 12.86 -3.87 1.83
N GLU A 77 13.20 -4.03 0.55
CA GLU A 77 12.30 -4.47 -0.54
C GLU A 77 10.98 -3.67 -0.59
N CYS A 78 11.02 -2.41 -0.11
CA CYS A 78 9.82 -1.60 0.01
C CYS A 78 9.30 -1.13 -1.35
N GLY A 79 10.17 -0.97 -2.35
CA GLY A 79 9.82 -0.54 -3.71
C GLY A 79 9.89 0.98 -3.97
N SER A 80 10.42 1.79 -3.04
CA SER A 80 10.39 3.27 -3.17
C SER A 80 11.20 3.70 -4.39
N CYS A 81 12.27 2.97 -4.66
CA CYS A 81 13.14 3.19 -5.79
C CYS A 81 12.47 2.87 -7.13
N SER A 82 11.51 1.94 -7.17
CA SER A 82 10.76 1.60 -8.38
C SER A 82 9.77 2.71 -8.73
N GLU A 83 9.08 3.27 -7.74
CA GLU A 83 8.11 4.37 -7.93
C GLU A 83 8.73 5.62 -8.56
N VAL A 84 9.99 5.93 -8.23
CA VAL A 84 10.70 7.11 -8.76
C VAL A 84 11.55 6.79 -10.00
N CYS A 85 11.59 5.53 -10.46
CA CYS A 85 12.48 5.13 -11.53
C CYS A 85 11.92 5.50 -12.91
N ILE A 86 12.69 6.25 -13.69
CA ILE A 86 12.33 6.65 -15.06
C ILE A 86 12.98 5.79 -16.15
N SER A 87 13.81 4.79 -15.79
CA SER A 87 14.68 4.07 -16.75
C SER A 87 13.95 3.15 -17.73
N GLN A 88 12.64 2.89 -17.56
CA GLN A 88 11.84 2.14 -18.52
C GLN A 88 10.53 2.88 -18.80
N LEU A 89 10.33 3.40 -20.01
CA LEU A 89 9.07 3.89 -20.65
C LEU A 89 7.82 4.16 -19.75
N GLY A 90 8.01 4.76 -18.57
CA GLY A 90 6.99 5.02 -17.55
C GLY A 90 6.70 3.93 -16.49
N GLU A 91 7.36 2.76 -16.48
CA GLU A 91 7.08 1.67 -15.52
C GLU A 91 8.21 1.43 -14.49
N GLY A 92 9.38 2.04 -14.69
CA GLY A 92 10.51 1.91 -13.79
C GLY A 92 11.14 0.51 -13.81
N ILE A 93 12.18 0.30 -12.99
CA ILE A 93 12.79 -1.02 -12.81
C ILE A 93 12.19 -1.66 -11.55
N ASP A 94 11.79 -2.93 -11.62
CA ASP A 94 11.30 -3.71 -10.47
C ASP A 94 12.47 -4.19 -9.59
N ILE A 95 13.06 -3.26 -8.85
CA ILE A 95 14.18 -3.51 -7.94
C ILE A 95 13.82 -4.53 -6.86
N PRO A 96 12.63 -4.50 -6.22
CA PRO A 96 12.24 -5.54 -5.26
C PRO A 96 12.36 -6.96 -5.84
N SER A 97 11.79 -7.23 -7.02
CA SER A 97 11.85 -8.57 -7.62
C SER A 97 13.27 -9.01 -7.98
N ILE A 98 14.10 -8.08 -8.46
CA ILE A 98 15.53 -8.33 -8.72
C ILE A 98 16.27 -8.70 -7.43
N VAL A 99 16.02 -7.97 -6.34
CA VAL A 99 16.65 -8.24 -5.04
C VAL A 99 16.16 -9.57 -4.47
N GLU A 100 14.87 -9.88 -4.55
CA GLU A 100 14.30 -11.15 -4.11
C GLU A 100 14.94 -12.33 -4.85
N GLU A 101 15.06 -12.24 -6.18
CA GLU A 101 15.71 -13.26 -6.99
C GLU A 101 17.19 -13.40 -6.62
N PHE A 102 17.90 -12.29 -6.47
CA PHE A 102 19.31 -12.35 -6.08
C PHE A 102 19.50 -12.91 -4.67
N ARG A 103 18.61 -12.63 -3.72
CA ARG A 103 18.65 -13.26 -2.39
C ARG A 103 18.43 -14.76 -2.46
N SER A 104 17.69 -15.28 -3.44
CA SER A 104 17.61 -16.75 -3.65
C SER A 104 18.94 -17.33 -4.12
N VAL A 105 19.66 -16.60 -4.96
CA VAL A 105 21.03 -16.96 -5.37
C VAL A 105 21.97 -16.96 -4.15
N LEU A 106 21.90 -15.94 -3.30
CA LEU A 106 22.67 -15.89 -2.05
C LEU A 106 22.36 -17.09 -1.16
N ALA A 107 21.08 -17.46 -1.05
CA ALA A 107 20.66 -18.62 -0.29
C ALA A 107 21.25 -19.94 -0.82
N ASP A 108 21.24 -20.14 -2.14
CA ASP A 108 21.83 -21.33 -2.78
C ASP A 108 23.36 -21.39 -2.62
N ASN A 109 24.02 -20.24 -2.44
CA ASN A 109 25.45 -20.14 -2.12
C ASN A 109 25.76 -20.21 -0.61
N ASN A 110 24.77 -20.55 0.23
CA ASN A 110 24.88 -20.61 1.70
C ASN A 110 25.21 -19.27 2.37
N LEU A 111 24.89 -18.15 1.72
CA LEU A 111 25.14 -16.79 2.21
C LEU A 111 23.95 -16.16 2.93
N ILE A 112 22.94 -16.96 3.33
CA ILE A 112 21.90 -16.47 4.26
C ILE A 112 22.56 -16.05 5.58
N ARG A 113 22.27 -14.82 6.01
CA ARG A 113 22.74 -14.26 7.29
C ARG A 113 22.43 -15.20 8.46
N LYS A 114 23.39 -15.32 9.38
CA LYS A 114 23.28 -16.20 10.56
C LYS A 114 22.08 -15.82 11.44
N GLU A 115 21.78 -14.53 11.54
CA GLU A 115 20.68 -13.94 12.32
C GLU A 115 19.31 -14.44 11.84
N HIS A 116 19.19 -14.80 10.56
CA HIS A 116 17.93 -15.28 9.98
C HIS A 116 17.69 -16.78 10.18
N LYS A 117 18.75 -17.57 10.41
CA LYS A 117 18.65 -19.03 10.52
C LYS A 117 17.67 -19.49 11.62
N PRO A 118 17.63 -18.89 12.83
CA PRO A 118 16.65 -19.24 13.86
C PRO A 118 15.20 -19.02 13.42
N PHE A 119 14.92 -17.95 12.66
CA PHE A 119 13.56 -17.65 12.18
C PHE A 119 13.11 -18.64 11.10
N ILE A 120 14.02 -19.01 10.19
CA ILE A 120 13.77 -20.06 9.18
C ILE A 120 13.47 -21.39 9.88
N ALA A 121 14.31 -21.79 10.84
CA ALA A 121 14.10 -23.01 11.63
C ALA A 121 12.78 -22.97 12.40
N SER A 122 12.42 -21.81 12.95
CA SER A 122 11.17 -21.61 13.66
C SER A 122 9.96 -21.84 12.76
N ILE A 123 9.94 -21.27 11.54
CA ILE A 123 8.83 -21.46 10.61
C ILE A 123 8.66 -22.94 10.26
N LYS A 124 9.76 -23.68 10.10
CA LYS A 124 9.73 -25.11 9.78
C LYS A 124 9.17 -25.96 10.93
N ASN A 125 9.57 -25.66 12.15
CA ASN A 125 9.26 -26.48 13.32
C ASN A 125 7.94 -26.10 13.99
N TYR A 126 7.60 -24.81 13.96
CA TYR A 126 6.48 -24.23 14.70
C TYR A 126 5.43 -23.55 13.81
N ASP A 127 5.63 -23.52 12.49
CA ASP A 127 4.75 -22.83 11.54
C ASP A 127 4.58 -21.31 11.82
N ASN A 128 5.54 -20.70 12.54
CA ASN A 128 5.61 -19.27 12.79
C ASN A 128 7.08 -18.85 13.04
N PRO A 129 7.45 -17.57 12.82
CA PRO A 129 8.84 -17.12 12.98
C PRO A 129 9.26 -16.88 14.44
N TRP A 130 8.37 -16.93 15.43
CA TRP A 130 8.61 -16.44 16.79
C TRP A 130 8.98 -17.51 17.82
N GLN A 131 9.31 -18.72 17.37
CA GLN A 131 9.63 -19.89 18.20
C GLN A 131 8.53 -20.24 19.22
N MET A 132 7.29 -19.87 18.92
CA MET A 132 6.15 -20.12 19.80
C MET A 132 5.43 -21.41 19.39
N PRO A 133 4.93 -22.23 20.34
CA PRO A 133 4.14 -23.40 20.00
C PRO A 133 2.87 -23.07 19.19
N ARG A 134 2.50 -23.94 18.24
CA ARG A 134 1.34 -23.77 17.35
C ARG A 134 0.02 -23.47 18.07
N TYR A 135 -0.19 -24.07 19.25
CA TYR A 135 -1.44 -23.91 19.99
C TYR A 135 -1.67 -22.45 20.44
N ARG A 136 -0.61 -21.66 20.62
CA ARG A 136 -0.73 -20.25 21.02
C ARG A 136 -1.49 -19.40 20.01
N LYS A 137 -1.47 -19.78 18.73
CA LYS A 137 -2.29 -19.13 17.70
C LYS A 137 -3.79 -19.33 17.91
N ALA A 138 -4.21 -20.33 18.67
CA ALA A 138 -5.63 -20.58 18.94
C ALA A 138 -6.13 -19.90 20.23
N GLU A 139 -5.24 -19.42 21.10
CA GLU A 139 -5.62 -18.94 22.44
C GLU A 139 -6.52 -17.71 22.39
N TRP A 140 -6.18 -16.72 21.55
CA TRP A 140 -6.98 -15.50 21.39
C TRP A 140 -8.39 -15.79 20.83
N ALA A 141 -8.53 -16.86 20.06
CA ALA A 141 -9.80 -17.22 19.41
C ALA A 141 -10.71 -18.12 20.27
N ALA A 142 -10.22 -18.59 21.43
CA ALA A 142 -10.95 -19.53 22.29
C ALA A 142 -12.36 -19.07 22.71
N PRO A 143 -12.63 -17.77 22.96
CA PRO A 143 -13.98 -17.30 23.32
C PRO A 143 -15.02 -17.44 22.19
N TYR A 144 -14.59 -17.57 20.93
CA TYR A 144 -15.47 -17.41 19.77
C TYR A 144 -15.97 -18.73 19.16
N SER A 145 -15.38 -19.88 19.52
CA SER A 145 -15.72 -21.19 18.95
C SER A 145 -15.79 -21.21 17.41
N LEU A 146 -14.85 -20.53 16.75
CA LEU A 146 -14.85 -20.37 15.29
C LEU A 146 -14.67 -21.73 14.59
N PRO A 147 -15.45 -22.02 13.53
CA PRO A 147 -15.26 -23.24 12.73
C PRO A 147 -13.95 -23.17 11.94
N ASP A 148 -13.38 -24.32 11.60
CA ASP A 148 -12.22 -24.40 10.70
C ASP A 148 -12.61 -24.43 9.21
N LYS A 149 -13.92 -24.33 8.92
CA LYS A 149 -14.50 -24.28 7.58
C LYS A 149 -15.58 -23.23 7.47
N GLY A 150 -15.66 -22.56 6.32
CA GLY A 150 -16.67 -21.54 6.04
C GLY A 150 -16.40 -20.82 4.73
N ASP A 151 -17.37 -20.05 4.23
CA ASP A 151 -17.22 -19.29 2.98
C ASP A 151 -16.16 -18.19 3.09
N ILE A 152 -16.03 -17.57 4.27
CA ILE A 152 -15.01 -16.58 4.61
C ILE A 152 -14.04 -17.18 5.61
N LEU A 153 -12.76 -17.20 5.27
CA LEU A 153 -11.68 -17.59 6.17
C LEU A 153 -10.87 -16.36 6.57
N PHE A 154 -10.80 -16.09 7.87
CA PHE A 154 -9.85 -15.12 8.41
C PHE A 154 -8.47 -15.75 8.55
N PHE A 155 -7.52 -15.28 7.75
CA PHE A 155 -6.10 -15.59 7.90
C PHE A 155 -5.44 -14.53 8.78
N ALA A 156 -5.38 -14.82 10.09
CA ALA A 156 -4.85 -13.91 11.12
C ALA A 156 -3.33 -13.73 11.00
N GLY A 157 -2.63 -14.76 10.53
CA GLY A 157 -1.19 -14.73 10.37
C GLY A 157 -0.45 -14.75 11.72
N CYS A 158 0.88 -14.62 11.66
CA CYS A 158 1.73 -14.81 12.84
C CYS A 158 1.77 -13.59 13.77
N SER A 159 1.91 -12.39 13.21
CA SER A 159 2.09 -11.17 14.02
C SER A 159 0.81 -10.82 14.78
N SER A 160 -0.36 -10.83 14.13
CA SER A 160 -1.62 -10.60 14.84
C SER A 160 -1.90 -11.72 15.84
N SER A 161 -1.73 -13.00 15.47
CA SER A 161 -2.05 -14.08 16.42
C SER A 161 -1.14 -14.15 17.65
N LEU A 162 0.13 -13.74 17.56
CA LEU A 162 1.15 -14.00 18.60
C LEU A 162 1.75 -12.74 19.22
N LEU A 163 1.82 -11.62 18.49
CA LEU A 163 2.44 -10.37 18.97
C LEU A 163 1.40 -9.28 19.27
N ASN A 164 0.31 -9.21 18.50
CA ASN A 164 -0.83 -8.32 18.76
C ASN A 164 -2.17 -9.09 18.68
N PRO A 165 -2.48 -9.98 19.64
CA PRO A 165 -3.72 -10.76 19.63
C PRO A 165 -4.99 -9.90 19.72
N ALA A 166 -4.89 -8.68 20.25
CA ALA A 166 -6.01 -7.73 20.29
C ALA A 166 -6.47 -7.30 18.89
N LEU A 167 -5.56 -7.21 17.92
CA LEU A 167 -5.91 -6.98 16.52
C LEU A 167 -6.66 -8.18 15.92
N ALA A 168 -6.21 -9.40 16.16
CA ALA A 168 -6.90 -10.60 15.66
C ALA A 168 -8.32 -10.73 16.26
N ASP A 169 -8.43 -10.47 17.56
CA ASP A 169 -9.70 -10.37 18.29
C ASP A 169 -10.65 -9.32 17.68
N SER A 170 -10.12 -8.12 17.40
CA SER A 170 -10.87 -7.01 16.81
C SER A 170 -11.49 -7.36 15.46
N VAL A 171 -10.76 -8.07 14.60
CA VAL A 171 -11.29 -8.53 13.30
C VAL A 171 -12.48 -9.48 13.50
N VAL A 172 -12.40 -10.42 14.44
CA VAL A 172 -13.52 -11.34 14.71
C VAL A 172 -14.72 -10.60 15.30
N ARG A 173 -14.49 -9.65 16.21
CA ARG A 173 -15.55 -8.78 16.76
C ARG A 173 -16.25 -7.96 15.68
N ILE A 174 -15.52 -7.49 14.67
CA ILE A 174 -16.12 -6.83 13.49
C ILE A 174 -17.06 -7.81 12.78
N PHE A 175 -16.59 -9.00 12.40
CA PHE A 175 -17.42 -10.00 11.72
C PHE A 175 -18.67 -10.38 12.53
N GLN A 176 -18.54 -10.55 13.85
CA GLN A 176 -19.68 -10.80 14.74
C GLN A 176 -20.66 -9.62 14.79
N THR A 177 -20.17 -8.38 14.86
CA THR A 177 -21.02 -7.18 14.89
C THR A 177 -21.80 -7.02 13.59
N LEU A 178 -21.22 -7.45 12.47
CA LEU A 178 -21.86 -7.44 11.15
C LEU A 178 -22.74 -8.67 10.87
N ASP A 179 -22.83 -9.61 11.83
CA ASP A 179 -23.51 -10.90 11.69
C ASP A 179 -23.04 -11.73 10.48
N ILE A 180 -21.72 -11.72 10.25
CA ILE A 180 -21.08 -12.44 9.16
C ILE A 180 -20.31 -13.64 9.72
N PRO A 181 -20.69 -14.88 9.38
CA PRO A 181 -19.95 -16.07 9.79
C PRO A 181 -18.53 -16.08 9.24
N VAL A 182 -17.54 -16.27 10.12
CA VAL A 182 -16.12 -16.34 9.74
C VAL A 182 -15.47 -17.60 10.29
N ALA A 183 -14.66 -18.26 9.47
CA ALA A 183 -13.86 -19.41 9.85
C ALA A 183 -12.45 -18.99 10.27
N TYR A 184 -11.82 -19.80 11.12
CA TYR A 184 -10.43 -19.64 11.53
C TYR A 184 -9.72 -20.99 11.69
N LEU A 185 -8.52 -21.12 11.11
CA LEU A 185 -7.75 -22.36 11.15
C LEU A 185 -7.14 -22.67 12.53
N GLY A 186 -7.13 -21.72 13.47
CA GLY A 186 -6.62 -21.93 14.82
C GLY A 186 -5.18 -22.43 14.85
N LYS A 187 -4.92 -23.47 15.64
CA LYS A 187 -3.60 -24.11 15.76
C LYS A 187 -3.09 -24.75 14.46
N LYS A 188 -3.95 -24.95 13.46
CA LYS A 188 -3.56 -25.46 12.13
C LYS A 188 -3.00 -24.36 11.23
N GLU A 189 -3.33 -23.09 11.50
CA GLU A 189 -2.91 -21.96 10.67
C GLU A 189 -1.39 -21.86 10.63
N THR A 190 -0.79 -21.86 9.44
CA THR A 190 0.66 -21.73 9.29
C THR A 190 1.09 -20.30 8.97
N CYS A 191 2.39 -20.08 8.83
CA CYS A 191 2.94 -18.81 8.36
C CYS A 191 2.61 -18.62 6.88
N CYS A 192 2.36 -17.39 6.42
CA CYS A 192 2.25 -17.08 4.99
C CYS A 192 3.55 -17.34 4.22
N GLY A 193 4.69 -17.47 4.90
CA GLY A 193 5.99 -17.68 4.29
C GLY A 193 6.67 -16.41 3.78
N SER A 194 6.08 -15.22 4.02
CA SER A 194 6.63 -13.94 3.55
C SER A 194 8.10 -13.77 3.90
N LEU A 195 8.50 -14.02 5.15
CA LEU A 195 9.91 -13.94 5.58
C LEU A 195 10.81 -14.90 4.79
N LEU A 196 10.39 -16.15 4.56
CA LEU A 196 11.19 -17.14 3.81
C LEU A 196 11.45 -16.67 2.38
N LYS A 197 10.40 -16.14 1.70
CA LYS A 197 10.50 -15.64 0.33
C LYS A 197 11.48 -14.46 0.25
N ARG A 198 11.33 -13.45 1.12
CA ARG A 198 12.20 -12.25 1.14
C ARG A 198 13.64 -12.56 1.55
N LEU A 199 13.87 -13.67 2.27
CA LEU A 199 15.22 -14.13 2.61
C LEU A 199 15.90 -14.98 1.53
N GLY A 200 15.18 -15.34 0.46
CA GLY A 200 15.67 -16.23 -0.59
C GLY A 200 15.56 -17.73 -0.26
N ALA A 201 14.95 -18.11 0.87
CA ALA A 201 14.80 -19.51 1.29
C ALA A 201 13.66 -20.22 0.52
N LEU A 202 13.75 -20.26 -0.82
CA LEU A 202 12.66 -20.67 -1.72
C LEU A 202 12.20 -22.11 -1.50
N LYS A 203 13.11 -23.03 -1.16
CA LYS A 203 12.77 -24.44 -0.87
C LYS A 203 11.84 -24.55 0.33
N ASP A 204 12.08 -23.79 1.40
CA ASP A 204 11.23 -23.79 2.59
C ASP A 204 9.95 -22.98 2.33
N PHE A 205 10.03 -21.88 1.57
CA PHE A 205 8.85 -21.11 1.14
C PHE A 205 7.84 -21.97 0.37
N ASN A 206 8.30 -22.72 -0.64
CA ASN A 206 7.43 -23.57 -1.46
C ASN A 206 6.73 -24.66 -0.64
N LYS A 207 7.42 -25.27 0.34
CA LYS A 207 6.81 -26.24 1.26
C LYS A 207 5.68 -25.64 2.10
N ILE A 208 5.88 -24.41 2.60
CA ILE A 208 4.85 -23.70 3.36
C ILE A 208 3.68 -23.30 2.44
N LYS A 209 3.97 -22.86 1.22
CA LYS A 209 2.96 -22.56 0.20
C LYS A 209 2.08 -23.78 -0.08
N GLU A 210 2.69 -24.93 -0.39
CA GLU A 210 1.96 -26.19 -0.63
C GLU A 210 1.07 -26.59 0.55
N LYS A 211 1.56 -26.44 1.79
CA LYS A 211 0.79 -26.75 3.00
C LYS A 211 -0.40 -25.79 3.18
N ASN A 212 -0.20 -24.49 2.97
CA ASN A 212 -1.26 -23.49 3.04
C ASN A 212 -2.33 -23.70 1.97
N MET A 213 -1.95 -24.00 0.72
CA MET A 213 -2.91 -24.28 -0.36
C MET A 213 -3.86 -25.43 0.01
N LYS A 214 -3.34 -26.52 0.61
CA LYS A 214 -4.16 -27.63 1.12
C LYS A 214 -5.12 -27.19 2.23
N LEU A 215 -4.63 -26.40 3.19
CA LEU A 215 -5.46 -25.90 4.29
C LEU A 215 -6.58 -24.99 3.79
N PHE A 216 -6.31 -24.14 2.80
CA PHE A 216 -7.32 -23.29 2.18
C PHE A 216 -8.39 -24.11 1.45
N GLU A 217 -7.99 -25.13 0.69
CA GLU A 217 -8.94 -26.05 0.04
C GLU A 217 -9.80 -26.85 1.04
N GLU A 218 -9.19 -27.30 2.14
CA GLU A 218 -9.89 -28.02 3.23
C GLU A 218 -10.87 -27.13 3.98
N SER A 219 -10.56 -25.83 4.12
CA SER A 219 -11.41 -24.84 4.79
C SER A 219 -12.69 -24.49 4.02
N LYS A 220 -12.76 -24.83 2.73
CA LYS A 220 -13.89 -24.48 1.84
C LYS A 220 -14.14 -22.97 1.68
N ALA A 221 -13.14 -22.16 2.01
CA ALA A 221 -13.18 -20.71 1.82
C ALA A 221 -13.30 -20.34 0.34
N LYS A 222 -14.23 -19.43 0.06
CA LYS A 222 -14.33 -18.70 -1.21
C LYS A 222 -13.55 -17.39 -1.12
N THR A 223 -13.55 -16.77 0.05
CA THR A 223 -12.85 -15.52 0.33
C THR A 223 -11.90 -15.71 1.49
N ILE A 224 -10.62 -15.36 1.28
CA ILE A 224 -9.63 -15.27 2.36
C ILE A 224 -9.48 -13.80 2.73
N VAL A 225 -9.66 -13.48 4.01
CA VAL A 225 -9.49 -12.12 4.54
C VAL A 225 -8.27 -12.08 5.46
N THR A 226 -7.45 -11.03 5.34
CA THR A 226 -6.32 -10.81 6.27
C THR A 226 -6.19 -9.33 6.64
N THR A 227 -5.60 -9.05 7.81
CA THR A 227 -5.32 -7.68 8.30
C THR A 227 -3.85 -7.30 8.21
N CYS A 228 -3.02 -8.18 7.64
CA CYS A 228 -1.58 -7.96 7.58
C CYS A 228 -1.16 -7.72 6.13
N ALA A 229 -0.69 -6.51 5.82
CA ALA A 229 -0.12 -6.15 4.52
C ALA A 229 0.90 -7.18 3.98
N GLY A 230 1.75 -7.74 4.85
CA GLY A 230 2.72 -8.76 4.45
C GLY A 230 2.10 -10.12 4.10
N CYS A 231 1.03 -10.51 4.82
CA CYS A 231 0.27 -11.71 4.47
C CYS A 231 -0.49 -11.48 3.18
N TYR A 232 -1.14 -10.31 3.03
CA TYR A 232 -1.85 -9.92 1.83
C TYR A 232 -0.98 -10.01 0.59
N ARG A 233 0.18 -9.30 0.53
CA ARG A 233 1.08 -9.34 -0.63
C ARG A 233 1.61 -10.74 -0.92
N THR A 234 1.90 -11.54 0.11
CA THR A 234 2.42 -12.89 -0.11
C THR A 234 1.34 -13.83 -0.66
N LEU A 235 0.13 -13.81 -0.09
CA LEU A 235 -0.95 -14.65 -0.58
C LEU A 235 -1.46 -14.17 -1.96
N SER A 236 -1.60 -12.87 -2.18
CA SER A 236 -2.09 -12.36 -3.47
C SER A 236 -1.04 -12.44 -4.58
N ARG A 237 0.21 -12.04 -4.34
CA ARG A 237 1.24 -11.97 -5.40
C ARG A 237 2.12 -13.21 -5.50
N ASP A 238 2.53 -13.81 -4.37
CA ASP A 238 3.41 -14.99 -4.43
C ASP A 238 2.64 -16.31 -4.53
N TYR A 239 1.40 -16.35 -4.01
CA TYR A 239 0.56 -17.54 -4.11
C TYR A 239 -0.39 -17.49 -5.30
N ASP A 240 -0.65 -16.30 -5.83
CA ASP A 240 -1.63 -16.05 -6.90
C ASP A 240 -3.06 -16.41 -6.47
N LEU A 241 -3.41 -15.99 -5.25
CA LEU A 241 -4.74 -16.19 -4.66
C LEU A 241 -5.54 -14.89 -4.65
N GLU A 242 -6.85 -15.01 -4.81
CA GLU A 242 -7.77 -13.92 -4.50
C GLU A 242 -7.90 -13.79 -2.97
N VAL A 243 -7.45 -12.66 -2.45
CA VAL A 243 -7.42 -12.36 -1.01
C VAL A 243 -7.87 -10.92 -0.83
N GLN A 244 -8.68 -10.67 0.18
CA GLN A 244 -9.07 -9.33 0.58
C GLN A 244 -8.31 -8.89 1.83
N HIS A 245 -7.83 -7.65 1.82
CA HIS A 245 -7.44 -7.00 3.05
C HIS A 245 -8.70 -6.61 3.83
N ILE A 246 -8.68 -6.63 5.16
CA ILE A 246 -9.84 -6.27 5.98
C ILE A 246 -10.40 -4.88 5.64
N THR A 247 -9.56 -3.95 5.20
CA THR A 247 -10.00 -2.63 4.74
C THR A 247 -10.75 -2.68 3.41
N GLU A 248 -10.39 -3.57 2.49
CA GLU A 248 -11.15 -3.76 1.24
C GLU A 248 -12.51 -4.37 1.56
N PHE A 249 -12.52 -5.42 2.40
CA PHE A 249 -13.75 -6.07 2.84
C PHE A 249 -14.72 -5.08 3.52
N LEU A 250 -14.22 -4.28 4.47
CA LEU A 250 -15.03 -3.29 5.19
C LEU A 250 -15.54 -2.17 4.29
N ASP A 251 -14.72 -1.69 3.34
CA ASP A 251 -15.16 -0.65 2.41
C ASP A 251 -16.22 -1.18 1.44
N GLU A 252 -16.05 -2.40 0.92
CA GLU A 252 -17.08 -3.09 0.11
C GLU A 252 -18.37 -3.31 0.91
N TYR A 253 -18.26 -3.80 2.14
CA TYR A 253 -19.42 -4.00 3.01
C TYR A 253 -20.15 -2.67 3.26
N ARG A 254 -19.42 -1.60 3.58
CA ARG A 254 -19.96 -0.26 3.81
C ARG A 254 -20.68 0.29 2.58
N LYS A 255 -20.13 0.09 1.38
CA LYS A 255 -20.75 0.53 0.12
C LYS A 255 -22.05 -0.22 -0.16
N THR A 256 -22.12 -1.51 0.18
CA THR A 256 -23.26 -2.37 -0.13
C THR A 256 -24.37 -2.26 0.92
N HIS A 257 -24.03 -2.18 2.20
CA HIS A 257 -24.97 -2.28 3.31
C HIS A 257 -25.06 -1.01 4.17
N GLY A 258 -24.13 -0.06 4.00
CA GLY A 258 -23.89 1.01 4.96
C GLY A 258 -23.16 0.51 6.21
N LEU A 259 -22.59 1.43 7.00
CA LEU A 259 -22.03 1.15 8.33
C LEU A 259 -22.31 2.31 9.28
N THR A 260 -22.76 1.99 10.50
CA THR A 260 -22.89 2.98 11.57
C THR A 260 -21.64 2.98 12.44
N LEU A 261 -21.02 4.14 12.61
CA LEU A 261 -19.83 4.33 13.44
C LEU A 261 -20.11 5.35 14.55
N THR A 262 -19.61 5.10 15.76
CA THR A 262 -19.59 6.14 16.80
C THR A 262 -18.59 7.23 16.45
N PRO A 263 -18.85 8.49 16.83
CA PRO A 263 -17.88 9.56 16.62
C PRO A 263 -16.56 9.32 17.34
N PHE A 264 -15.46 9.69 16.70
CA PHE A 264 -14.11 9.61 17.23
C PHE A 264 -13.39 10.94 16.98
N LYS A 265 -13.13 11.72 18.03
CA LYS A 265 -12.68 13.12 17.95
C LYS A 265 -11.19 13.26 18.26
N GLU A 266 -10.35 12.45 17.62
CA GLU A 266 -8.91 12.50 17.79
C GLU A 266 -8.20 12.95 16.51
N LYS A 267 -6.99 13.49 16.69
CA LYS A 267 -6.10 13.84 15.58
C LYS A 267 -5.36 12.61 15.10
N VAL A 268 -5.65 12.20 13.88
CA VAL A 268 -5.07 10.99 13.28
C VAL A 268 -4.29 11.31 12.01
N THR A 269 -3.38 10.41 11.68
CA THR A 269 -2.72 10.31 10.38
C THR A 269 -2.66 8.84 9.93
N TYR A 270 -2.18 8.56 8.73
CA TYR A 270 -2.14 7.21 8.18
C TYR A 270 -0.76 6.84 7.64
N HIS A 271 -0.21 5.72 8.11
CA HIS A 271 0.97 5.10 7.54
C HIS A 271 0.58 4.07 6.48
N ASP A 272 0.91 4.33 5.21
CA ASP A 272 0.77 3.36 4.12
C ASP A 272 1.83 2.25 4.24
N PRO A 273 1.47 0.98 4.55
CA PRO A 273 2.41 -0.12 4.55
C PRO A 273 2.85 -0.45 3.12
N CYS A 274 4.15 -0.63 2.89
CA CYS A 274 4.68 -0.79 1.52
C CYS A 274 4.12 -2.01 0.78
N HIS A 275 3.88 -3.13 1.48
CA HIS A 275 3.30 -4.32 0.86
C HIS A 275 1.82 -4.16 0.46
N LEU A 276 1.05 -3.31 1.16
CA LEU A 276 -0.35 -3.07 0.81
C LEU A 276 -0.46 -1.98 -0.28
N GLY A 277 0.31 -0.90 -0.12
CA GLY A 277 0.40 0.20 -1.07
C GLY A 277 1.21 -0.16 -2.31
N ARG A 278 2.54 0.02 -2.27
CA ARG A 278 3.41 -0.08 -3.46
C ARG A 278 3.34 -1.42 -4.19
N HIS A 279 3.28 -2.53 -3.45
CA HIS A 279 3.26 -3.86 -4.07
C HIS A 279 1.88 -4.31 -4.56
N CYS A 280 0.82 -3.76 -3.99
CA CYS A 280 -0.54 -4.27 -4.19
C CYS A 280 -1.51 -3.26 -4.78
N GLY A 281 -1.27 -1.96 -4.61
CA GLY A 281 -2.05 -0.86 -5.16
C GLY A 281 -3.16 -0.36 -4.24
N ILE A 282 -3.22 -0.83 -2.99
CA ILE A 282 -4.32 -0.52 -2.07
C ILE A 282 -3.97 0.73 -1.26
N TYR A 283 -4.53 1.86 -1.68
CA TYR A 283 -4.34 3.17 -1.04
C TYR A 283 -5.66 3.82 -0.62
N ILE A 284 -6.72 3.46 -1.31
CA ILE A 284 -8.02 4.11 -1.30
C ILE A 284 -8.83 3.67 -0.09
N GLN A 285 -9.07 2.37 0.01
CA GLN A 285 -9.95 1.71 0.97
C GLN A 285 -9.60 2.07 2.43
N PRO A 286 -8.31 2.07 2.85
CA PRO A 286 -7.95 2.54 4.20
C PRO A 286 -8.38 3.99 4.46
N ARG A 287 -8.23 4.88 3.48
CA ARG A 287 -8.58 6.31 3.62
C ARG A 287 -10.08 6.53 3.60
N THR A 288 -10.80 5.82 2.73
CA THR A 288 -12.26 5.85 2.67
C THR A 288 -12.86 5.47 4.03
N LEU A 289 -12.31 4.43 4.65
CA LEU A 289 -12.72 4.00 5.98
C LEU A 289 -12.39 5.05 7.05
N ILE A 290 -11.15 5.55 7.11
CA ILE A 290 -10.77 6.58 8.09
C ILE A 290 -11.73 7.78 8.02
N LYS A 291 -12.01 8.28 6.82
CA LYS A 291 -12.88 9.46 6.62
C LYS A 291 -14.36 9.21 6.91
N ALA A 292 -14.81 7.96 6.84
CA ALA A 292 -16.17 7.61 7.18
C ALA A 292 -16.45 7.74 8.70
N ILE A 293 -15.42 7.86 9.53
CA ILE A 293 -15.55 7.98 10.98
C ILE A 293 -16.02 9.39 11.35
N PRO A 294 -17.18 9.54 12.02
CA PRO A 294 -17.70 10.87 12.36
C PRO A 294 -16.78 11.62 13.34
N GLY A 295 -16.48 12.88 13.03
CA GLY A 295 -15.72 13.78 13.93
C GLY A 295 -14.20 13.57 13.95
N ILE A 296 -13.67 12.72 13.08
CA ILE A 296 -12.23 12.45 12.98
C ILE A 296 -11.47 13.65 12.39
N ASP A 297 -10.33 14.02 12.98
CA ASP A 297 -9.40 15.00 12.41
C ASP A 297 -8.28 14.23 11.70
N PHE A 298 -8.48 13.90 10.42
CA PHE A 298 -7.50 13.20 9.61
C PHE A 298 -6.63 14.16 8.79
N LYS A 299 -5.30 14.04 8.92
CA LYS A 299 -4.31 14.71 8.09
C LYS A 299 -3.26 13.71 7.60
N GLU A 300 -2.93 13.77 6.32
CA GLU A 300 -1.88 12.93 5.73
C GLU A 300 -0.48 13.37 6.17
N MET A 301 0.44 12.41 6.27
CA MET A 301 1.87 12.71 6.41
C MET A 301 2.43 13.32 5.10
N PRO A 302 3.49 14.14 5.14
CA PRO A 302 4.09 14.76 3.96
C PRO A 302 4.42 13.75 2.85
N ARG A 303 5.02 12.61 3.24
CA ARG A 303 5.19 11.43 2.39
C ARG A 303 4.04 10.46 2.64
N ASN A 304 3.22 10.18 1.63
CA ASN A 304 2.09 9.26 1.70
C ASN A 304 1.95 8.49 0.38
N ARG A 305 1.05 7.49 0.37
CA ARG A 305 0.79 6.60 -0.77
C ARG A 305 2.07 5.94 -1.30
N GLU A 306 2.32 6.00 -2.61
CA GLU A 306 3.49 5.45 -3.27
C GLU A 306 4.81 6.03 -2.75
N PHE A 307 4.77 7.25 -2.19
CA PHE A 307 5.92 7.94 -1.62
C PHE A 307 6.11 7.73 -0.12
N SER A 308 5.22 6.97 0.53
CA SER A 308 5.29 6.71 1.98
C SER A 308 6.66 6.16 2.41
N TRP A 309 7.22 6.77 3.45
CA TRP A 309 8.48 6.33 4.04
C TRP A 309 8.31 4.96 4.70
N CYS A 310 9.24 4.05 4.46
CA CYS A 310 9.15 2.70 5.01
C CYS A 310 9.25 2.74 6.54
N CYS A 311 8.46 1.93 7.24
CA CYS A 311 8.59 1.81 8.70
C CYS A 311 9.88 1.10 9.15
N GLY A 312 10.62 0.43 8.25
CA GLY A 312 11.93 -0.18 8.54
C GLY A 312 11.92 -1.66 8.95
N SER A 313 10.77 -2.29 9.19
CA SER A 313 10.74 -3.65 9.76
C SER A 313 10.84 -4.80 8.76
N GLY A 314 10.43 -4.58 7.52
CA GLY A 314 10.25 -5.60 6.48
C GLY A 314 11.53 -6.30 6.01
N ALA A 315 11.34 -7.31 5.15
CA ALA A 315 12.39 -8.00 4.38
C ALA A 315 13.59 -8.57 5.18
N GLY A 316 13.40 -8.82 6.48
CA GLY A 316 14.42 -9.36 7.38
C GLY A 316 15.19 -8.31 8.19
N ILE A 317 15.01 -7.01 7.94
CA ILE A 317 15.81 -5.99 8.64
C ILE A 317 15.58 -6.03 10.14
N LYS A 318 14.33 -6.07 10.61
CA LYS A 318 14.04 -6.14 12.05
C LYS A 318 14.64 -7.37 12.75
N THR A 319 14.86 -8.47 12.02
CA THR A 319 15.46 -9.69 12.61
C THR A 319 16.99 -9.71 12.53
N TYR A 320 17.56 -9.00 11.57
CA TYR A 320 19.00 -8.88 11.39
C TYR A 320 19.59 -7.68 12.16
N ASP A 321 19.03 -6.49 11.99
CA ASP A 321 19.42 -5.26 12.68
C ASP A 321 18.18 -4.52 13.22
N PRO A 322 17.72 -4.87 14.44
CA PRO A 322 16.58 -4.22 15.05
C PRO A 322 16.78 -2.73 15.33
N GLN A 323 18.02 -2.28 15.56
CA GLN A 323 18.30 -0.88 15.89
C GLN A 323 18.14 0.00 14.64
N LEU A 324 18.67 -0.47 13.51
CA LEU A 324 18.48 0.17 12.21
C LEU A 324 16.99 0.19 11.80
N ALA A 325 16.24 -0.88 12.05
CA ALA A 325 14.81 -0.87 11.81
C ALA A 325 14.09 0.22 12.63
N VAL A 326 14.49 0.42 13.89
CA VAL A 326 13.88 1.43 14.78
C VAL A 326 14.31 2.85 14.42
N SER A 327 15.55 3.07 14.00
CA SER A 327 15.99 4.40 13.56
C SER A 327 15.23 4.87 12.32
N ILE A 328 14.98 3.98 11.37
CA ILE A 328 14.12 4.24 10.20
C ILE A 328 12.69 4.55 10.63
N ALA A 329 12.16 3.80 11.59
CA ALA A 329 10.82 4.06 12.12
C ALA A 329 10.70 5.46 12.72
N ARG A 330 11.70 5.92 13.49
CA ARG A 330 11.70 7.26 14.10
C ARG A 330 11.53 8.40 13.09
N GLU A 331 12.22 8.32 11.96
CA GLU A 331 12.04 9.30 10.86
C GLU A 331 10.61 9.30 10.33
N ARG A 332 9.95 8.12 10.29
CA ARG A 332 8.53 8.04 9.92
C ARG A 332 7.63 8.62 11.01
N VAL A 333 7.96 8.42 12.28
CA VAL A 333 7.17 8.96 13.42
C VAL A 333 7.23 10.49 13.46
N GLU A 334 8.37 11.09 13.13
CA GLU A 334 8.51 12.55 13.07
C GLU A 334 7.51 13.19 12.09
N GLU A 335 7.24 12.54 10.96
CA GLU A 335 6.26 13.00 9.96
C GLU A 335 4.81 12.98 10.44
N ALA A 336 4.52 12.24 11.52
CA ALA A 336 3.17 12.19 12.09
C ALA A 336 2.84 13.44 12.91
N GLU A 337 3.82 14.31 13.22
CA GLU A 337 3.61 15.56 13.98
C GLU A 337 2.85 15.33 15.30
N GLY A 338 3.08 14.19 15.96
CA GLY A 338 2.43 13.80 17.22
C GLY A 338 0.97 13.30 17.10
N ARG A 339 0.44 13.12 15.88
CA ARG A 339 -0.89 12.52 15.65
C ARG A 339 -0.87 11.01 15.89
N LEU A 340 -2.02 10.44 16.26
CA LEU A 340 -2.21 8.98 16.29
C LEU A 340 -2.00 8.42 14.88
N ILE A 341 -1.08 7.47 14.73
CA ILE A 341 -0.82 6.82 13.45
C ILE A 341 -1.78 5.64 13.30
N LEU A 342 -2.64 5.68 12.27
CA LEU A 342 -3.39 4.52 11.83
C LEU A 342 -2.56 3.70 10.85
N SER A 343 -2.64 2.37 10.95
CA SER A 343 -1.99 1.44 10.03
C SER A 343 -2.91 0.29 9.64
N THR A 344 -2.41 -0.58 8.77
CA THR A 344 -3.08 -1.75 8.20
C THR A 344 -2.11 -2.94 8.16
N CYS A 345 -1.21 -2.97 9.13
CA CYS A 345 -0.15 -3.97 9.19
C CYS A 345 0.44 -4.09 10.61
N PRO A 346 0.26 -5.23 11.29
CA PRO A 346 0.76 -5.45 12.64
C PRO A 346 2.29 -5.32 12.74
N TYR A 347 2.99 -5.59 11.64
CA TYR A 347 4.44 -5.51 11.62
C TYR A 347 4.96 -4.09 11.44
N CYS A 348 4.15 -3.21 10.83
CA CYS A 348 4.44 -1.78 10.80
C CYS A 348 4.12 -1.16 12.16
N GLU A 349 2.97 -1.50 12.75
CA GLU A 349 2.59 -1.04 14.09
C GLU A 349 3.65 -1.33 15.13
N GLY A 350 4.12 -2.58 15.24
CA GLY A 350 5.13 -2.95 16.21
C GLY A 350 6.40 -2.11 16.09
N ASN A 351 6.89 -1.88 14.87
CA ASN A 351 8.14 -1.14 14.67
C ASN A 351 7.96 0.39 14.79
N LEU A 352 6.80 0.93 14.40
CA LEU A 352 6.47 2.35 14.64
C LEU A 352 6.32 2.63 16.13
N ARG A 353 5.74 1.70 16.90
CA ARG A 353 5.65 1.78 18.35
C ARG A 353 7.04 1.76 19.00
N ASP A 354 7.93 0.88 18.55
CA ASP A 354 9.34 0.88 18.98
C ASP A 354 10.06 2.19 18.60
N GLY A 355 9.63 2.85 17.51
CA GLY A 355 10.05 4.18 17.09
C GLY A 355 9.48 5.33 17.92
N GLY A 356 8.58 5.05 18.87
CA GLY A 356 7.96 6.04 19.77
C GLY A 356 6.59 6.55 19.35
N ALA A 357 5.95 5.96 18.33
CA ALA A 357 4.61 6.36 17.92
C ALA A 357 3.52 5.83 18.87
N THR A 358 2.46 6.61 19.02
CA THR A 358 1.12 6.07 19.32
C THR A 358 0.53 5.58 18.01
N VAL A 359 0.27 4.27 17.91
CA VAL A 359 -0.14 3.60 16.67
C VAL A 359 -1.20 2.54 16.95
N MET A 360 -2.17 2.45 16.05
CA MET A 360 -3.32 1.53 16.09
C MET A 360 -3.68 1.06 14.69
N ASP A 361 -4.13 -0.18 14.53
CA ASP A 361 -4.67 -0.65 13.25
C ASP A 361 -6.08 -0.10 13.00
N ILE A 362 -6.44 0.15 11.73
CA ILE A 362 -7.80 0.55 11.36
C ILE A 362 -8.83 -0.50 11.81
N ALA A 363 -8.50 -1.79 11.79
CA ALA A 363 -9.41 -2.84 12.24
C ALA A 363 -9.67 -2.80 13.75
N GLU A 364 -8.68 -2.44 14.58
CA GLU A 364 -8.88 -2.22 16.02
C GLU A 364 -9.83 -1.04 16.24
N LEU A 365 -9.57 0.07 15.56
CA LEU A 365 -10.42 1.26 15.64
C LEU A 365 -11.86 0.96 15.19
N TYR A 366 -12.03 0.24 14.09
CA TYR A 366 -13.36 -0.16 13.61
C TYR A 366 -14.07 -1.08 14.61
N ALA A 367 -13.38 -2.04 15.22
CA ALA A 367 -13.99 -2.91 16.22
C ALA A 367 -14.50 -2.15 17.46
N GLU A 368 -13.93 -0.99 17.77
CA GLU A 368 -14.41 -0.11 18.85
C GLU A 368 -15.59 0.76 18.43
N LEU A 369 -15.57 1.27 17.19
CA LEU A 369 -16.54 2.27 16.73
C LEU A 369 -17.80 1.68 16.08
N LEU A 370 -17.72 0.44 15.60
CA LEU A 370 -18.76 -0.19 14.80
C LEU A 370 -20.02 -0.48 15.60
N LYS A 371 -21.17 -0.13 15.03
CA LYS A 371 -22.50 -0.48 15.52
C LYS A 371 -23.29 -1.21 14.44
N PRO A 372 -24.16 -2.17 14.82
CA PRO A 372 -25.11 -2.76 13.89
C PRO A 372 -26.05 -1.69 13.31
N GLY A 373 -26.29 -1.72 12.00
CA GLY A 373 -27.29 -0.86 11.34
C GLY A 373 -26.83 -0.29 10.00
N ALA A 374 -27.78 -0.15 9.07
CA ALA A 374 -27.56 0.54 7.81
C ALA A 374 -27.45 2.05 8.02
N VAL A 375 -26.47 2.68 7.39
CA VAL A 375 -26.40 4.14 7.26
C VAL A 375 -26.66 4.50 5.82
N GLU A 376 -27.61 5.40 5.59
CA GLU A 376 -27.70 6.11 4.33
C GLU A 376 -26.42 6.91 4.15
N GLU A 377 -25.64 6.52 3.14
CA GLU A 377 -24.51 7.32 2.67
C GLU A 377 -25.09 8.68 2.24
N THR A 378 -25.02 9.68 3.12
CA THR A 378 -25.45 11.04 2.80
C THR A 378 -24.46 11.59 1.78
N VAL A 379 -24.81 11.41 0.51
CA VAL A 379 -24.12 12.09 -0.59
C VAL A 379 -24.35 13.57 -0.38
N SER A 380 -23.28 14.35 -0.27
CA SER A 380 -23.42 15.80 -0.17
C SER A 380 -24.15 16.32 -1.41
N ASP A 381 -25.05 17.30 -1.23
CA ASP A 381 -25.82 17.84 -2.34
C ASP A 381 -24.89 18.44 -3.41
N ALA A 382 -23.71 18.90 -3.01
CA ALA A 382 -22.64 19.33 -3.90
C ALA A 382 -22.11 18.20 -4.79
N LEU A 383 -21.84 17.02 -4.23
CA LEU A 383 -21.41 15.86 -5.02
C LEU A 383 -22.49 15.45 -6.04
N LYS A 384 -23.75 15.36 -5.60
CA LYS A 384 -24.89 15.05 -6.49
C LYS A 384 -25.01 16.07 -7.63
N ALA A 385 -24.99 17.35 -7.29
CA ALA A 385 -25.12 18.43 -8.27
C ALA A 385 -23.98 18.41 -9.29
N PHE A 386 -22.74 18.24 -8.82
CA PHE A 386 -21.57 18.25 -9.70
C PHE A 386 -21.51 17.01 -10.59
N MET A 387 -21.80 15.82 -10.05
CA MET A 387 -21.90 14.60 -10.85
C MET A 387 -22.98 14.72 -11.92
N GLY A 388 -24.14 15.30 -11.58
CA GLY A 388 -25.21 15.58 -12.53
C GLY A 388 -24.77 16.55 -13.63
N TYR A 389 -24.13 17.66 -13.26
CA TYR A 389 -23.55 18.60 -14.22
C TYR A 389 -22.62 17.91 -15.22
N LEU A 390 -21.70 17.06 -14.75
CA LEU A 390 -20.77 16.36 -15.64
C LEU A 390 -21.45 15.30 -16.51
N GLN A 391 -22.56 14.70 -16.05
CA GLN A 391 -23.36 13.78 -16.87
C GLN A 391 -24.04 14.52 -18.03
N ASP A 392 -24.47 15.76 -17.80
CA ASP A 392 -25.07 16.60 -18.82
C ASP A 392 -24.03 17.23 -19.77
N HIS A 393 -22.76 17.28 -19.36
CA HIS A 393 -21.64 17.94 -20.08
C HIS A 393 -20.47 16.98 -20.38
N THR A 394 -20.77 15.76 -20.83
CA THR A 394 -19.73 14.74 -21.11
C THR A 394 -18.74 15.13 -22.21
N GLU A 395 -19.08 16.10 -23.07
CA GLU A 395 -18.20 16.64 -24.11
C GLU A 395 -16.91 17.25 -23.55
N ILE A 396 -16.89 17.64 -22.28
CA ILE A 396 -15.70 18.08 -21.54
C ILE A 396 -14.58 17.03 -21.64
N PHE A 397 -14.95 15.75 -21.66
CA PHE A 397 -14.04 14.60 -21.62
C PHE A 397 -13.74 14.00 -23.00
N SER A 398 -14.28 14.58 -24.08
CA SER A 398 -14.13 14.07 -25.46
C SER A 398 -12.69 13.89 -25.96
N GLU A 399 -11.71 14.56 -25.34
CA GLU A 399 -10.28 14.45 -25.69
C GLU A 399 -9.54 13.35 -24.92
N ILE A 400 -10.20 12.72 -23.96
CA ILE A 400 -9.64 11.62 -23.18
C ILE A 400 -9.77 10.34 -23.99
N LYS A 401 -8.70 9.55 -24.04
CA LYS A 401 -8.74 8.27 -24.75
C LYS A 401 -9.57 7.25 -23.98
N SER A 402 -10.17 6.30 -24.71
CA SER A 402 -10.83 5.15 -24.08
C SER A 402 -9.87 4.43 -23.13
N GLY A 403 -10.36 4.06 -21.95
CA GLY A 403 -9.60 3.54 -20.83
C GLY A 403 -9.05 4.62 -19.90
N GLY A 404 -9.32 5.90 -20.19
CA GLY A 404 -8.88 7.01 -19.35
C GLY A 404 -9.75 7.16 -18.09
N ILE A 405 -9.11 7.28 -16.92
CA ILE A 405 -9.80 7.33 -15.63
C ILE A 405 -9.37 8.57 -14.84
N LEU A 406 -10.31 9.51 -14.70
CA LEU A 406 -10.19 10.66 -13.81
C LEU A 406 -10.87 10.31 -12.48
N LEU A 407 -10.17 10.49 -11.38
CA LEU A 407 -10.75 10.41 -10.05
C LEU A 407 -10.96 11.82 -9.52
N TYR A 408 -12.22 12.19 -9.25
CA TYR A 408 -12.57 13.43 -8.60
C TYR A 408 -12.78 13.19 -7.11
N LYS A 409 -12.33 14.15 -6.30
CA LYS A 409 -12.57 14.22 -4.86
C LYS A 409 -13.23 15.56 -4.55
N ILE A 410 -14.46 15.56 -4.06
CA ILE A 410 -15.15 16.76 -3.56
C ILE A 410 -15.32 16.58 -2.07
N GLU A 411 -14.78 17.52 -1.28
CA GLU A 411 -14.72 17.40 0.18
C GLU A 411 -14.00 16.08 0.59
N ASP A 412 -14.75 15.05 0.99
CA ASP A 412 -14.26 13.71 1.34
C ASP A 412 -14.89 12.57 0.54
N GLN A 413 -15.71 12.91 -0.46
CA GLN A 413 -16.39 11.95 -1.32
C GLN A 413 -15.74 11.92 -2.70
N PHE A 414 -15.74 10.73 -3.30
CA PHE A 414 -15.07 10.50 -4.57
C PHE A 414 -16.04 10.00 -5.62
N PHE A 415 -15.73 10.33 -6.87
CA PHE A 415 -16.36 9.74 -8.03
C PHE A 415 -15.37 9.66 -9.18
N THR A 416 -15.56 8.67 -10.05
CA THR A 416 -14.73 8.46 -11.22
C THR A 416 -15.45 8.95 -12.46
N VAL A 417 -14.69 9.53 -13.38
CA VAL A 417 -15.08 9.73 -14.76
C VAL A 417 -14.19 8.81 -15.60
N GLU A 418 -14.80 7.79 -16.19
CA GLU A 418 -14.14 6.80 -17.02
C GLU A 418 -14.57 6.98 -18.48
N GLN A 419 -13.59 7.15 -19.38
CA GLN A 419 -13.88 7.17 -20.80
C GLN A 419 -13.89 5.73 -21.34
N THR A 420 -15.05 5.20 -21.71
CA THR A 420 -15.17 3.87 -22.32
C THR A 420 -15.30 3.95 -23.83
N LYS A 421 -15.28 2.80 -24.50
CA LYS A 421 -15.59 2.70 -25.94
C LYS A 421 -17.03 3.11 -26.27
N LYS A 422 -17.92 3.13 -25.28
CA LYS A 422 -19.35 3.44 -25.43
C LYS A 422 -19.70 4.88 -25.04
N GLY A 423 -18.76 5.63 -24.47
CA GLY A 423 -18.98 7.00 -24.00
C GLY A 423 -18.31 7.27 -22.66
N THR A 424 -18.60 8.42 -22.07
CA THR A 424 -18.13 8.79 -20.74
C THR A 424 -19.06 8.20 -19.68
N GLU A 425 -18.50 7.44 -18.73
CA GLU A 425 -19.22 6.90 -17.58
C GLU A 425 -18.81 7.64 -16.31
N ILE A 426 -19.79 8.09 -15.53
CA ILE A 426 -19.56 8.80 -14.26
C ILE A 426 -20.13 7.96 -13.13
N LYS A 427 -19.26 7.48 -12.24
CA LYS A 427 -19.64 6.54 -11.17
C LYS A 427 -19.18 7.09 -9.83
N LYS A 428 -20.05 7.04 -8.82
CA LYS A 428 -19.64 7.32 -7.44
C LYS A 428 -18.65 6.24 -6.98
N GLY A 429 -17.59 6.65 -6.29
CA GLY A 429 -16.56 5.75 -5.78
C GLY A 429 -15.14 6.19 -6.10
N GLU A 430 -14.18 5.54 -5.45
CA GLU A 430 -12.75 5.74 -5.67
C GLU A 430 -12.21 4.81 -6.76
N HIS A 431 -10.98 5.07 -7.21
CA HIS A 431 -10.25 4.20 -8.12
C HIS A 431 -8.81 4.03 -7.62
N ASP A 432 -8.30 2.80 -7.59
CA ASP A 432 -7.01 2.46 -6.97
C ASP A 432 -5.80 3.01 -7.74
N LYS A 433 -5.94 3.15 -9.07
CA LYS A 433 -4.88 3.64 -9.97
C LYS A 433 -5.44 4.64 -10.98
N PRO A 434 -5.94 5.81 -10.55
CA PRO A 434 -6.48 6.78 -11.47
C PRO A 434 -5.36 7.38 -12.32
N ASP A 435 -5.67 7.81 -13.53
CA ASP A 435 -4.71 8.51 -14.38
C ASP A 435 -4.46 9.93 -13.87
N LEU A 436 -5.48 10.51 -13.26
CA LEU A 436 -5.49 11.84 -12.70
C LEU A 436 -6.38 11.85 -11.45
N LEU A 437 -5.87 12.40 -10.35
CA LEU A 437 -6.69 12.74 -9.18
C LEU A 437 -6.92 14.25 -9.17
N ILE A 438 -8.18 14.67 -9.16
CA ILE A 438 -8.62 16.07 -9.09
C ILE A 438 -9.40 16.26 -7.79
N THR A 439 -8.83 16.97 -6.83
CA THR A 439 -9.55 17.41 -5.63
C THR A 439 -10.18 18.76 -5.90
N ILE A 440 -11.42 18.98 -5.45
CA ILE A 440 -12.21 20.18 -5.67
C ILE A 440 -12.88 20.60 -4.35
N THR A 441 -12.84 21.89 -4.02
CA THR A 441 -13.58 22.45 -2.89
C THR A 441 -15.05 22.66 -3.26
N HIS A 442 -15.92 22.82 -2.27
CA HIS A 442 -17.33 23.14 -2.51
C HIS A 442 -17.50 24.36 -3.44
N ALA A 443 -16.81 25.46 -3.14
CA ALA A 443 -16.83 26.66 -3.97
C ALA A 443 -16.22 26.39 -5.37
N GLY A 444 -15.23 25.50 -5.47
CA GLY A 444 -14.66 25.06 -6.74
C GLY A 444 -15.70 24.37 -7.63
N CYS A 445 -16.53 23.50 -7.05
CA CYS A 445 -17.65 22.87 -7.75
C CYS A 445 -18.64 23.91 -8.28
N GLU A 446 -19.05 24.87 -7.45
CA GLU A 446 -19.99 25.92 -7.88
C GLU A 446 -19.48 26.71 -9.08
N ARG A 447 -18.19 27.09 -9.07
CA ARG A 447 -17.59 27.82 -10.20
C ARG A 447 -17.45 26.97 -11.45
N LEU A 448 -17.06 25.69 -11.33
CA LEU A 448 -17.02 24.80 -12.50
C LEU A 448 -18.41 24.57 -13.11
N MET A 449 -19.44 24.42 -12.27
CA MET A 449 -20.82 24.30 -12.76
C MET A 449 -21.35 25.58 -13.41
N ALA A 450 -20.74 26.73 -13.12
CA ALA A 450 -21.09 28.00 -13.75
C ALA A 450 -20.45 28.20 -15.14
N CYS A 451 -19.50 27.34 -15.55
CA CYS A 451 -18.91 27.38 -16.89
C CYS A 451 -19.94 27.01 -17.97
N LYS A 452 -20.00 27.79 -19.04
CA LYS A 452 -20.96 27.61 -20.15
C LYS A 452 -20.34 26.92 -21.36
N THR A 453 -19.00 26.84 -21.40
CA THR A 453 -18.26 26.22 -22.50
C THR A 453 -17.19 25.27 -21.96
N LYS A 454 -16.82 24.28 -22.77
CA LYS A 454 -15.70 23.37 -22.48
C LYS A 454 -14.39 24.14 -22.28
N GLU A 455 -14.16 25.20 -23.05
CA GLU A 455 -12.97 26.03 -22.94
C GLU A 455 -12.91 26.80 -21.61
N GLU A 456 -14.03 27.34 -21.14
CA GLU A 456 -14.13 27.97 -19.83
C GLU A 456 -13.86 26.97 -18.69
N TYR A 457 -14.47 25.78 -18.76
CA TYR A 457 -14.24 24.71 -17.80
C TYR A 457 -12.76 24.33 -17.73
N LEU A 458 -12.12 24.08 -18.88
CA LEU A 458 -10.71 23.70 -18.92
C LEU A 458 -9.79 24.84 -18.49
N ALA A 459 -10.11 26.10 -18.81
CA ALA A 459 -9.31 27.26 -18.41
C ALA A 459 -9.28 27.46 -16.89
N MET A 460 -10.28 26.98 -16.14
CA MET A 460 -10.24 27.03 -14.68
C MET A 460 -9.08 26.23 -14.08
N TYR A 461 -8.65 25.16 -14.76
CA TYR A 461 -7.48 24.38 -14.38
C TYR A 461 -6.16 25.17 -14.59
N LYS A 462 -6.15 26.26 -15.38
CA LYS A 462 -4.94 27.06 -15.61
C LYS A 462 -4.43 27.79 -14.34
N HIS A 463 -5.30 28.01 -13.35
CA HIS A 463 -4.96 28.66 -12.09
C HIS A 463 -4.34 27.72 -11.05
N LEU A 464 -4.24 26.41 -11.36
CA LEU A 464 -3.80 25.32 -10.47
C LEU A 464 -2.37 25.40 -9.95
N TYR A 465 -1.48 26.06 -10.68
CA TYR A 465 -0.03 26.00 -10.40
C TYR A 465 0.50 27.22 -9.64
N LYS A 466 -0.36 28.17 -9.27
CA LYS A 466 0.00 29.29 -8.40
C LYS A 466 -0.62 29.09 -7.03
N GLU A 467 0.22 28.69 -6.09
CA GLU A 467 -0.08 28.66 -4.66
C GLU A 467 -0.70 29.97 -4.19
N THR A 468 -1.96 29.92 -3.80
CA THR A 468 -2.52 30.80 -2.79
C THR A 468 -3.42 29.93 -1.93
N ASP A 469 -3.46 30.16 -0.62
CA ASP A 469 -4.19 29.35 0.38
C ASP A 469 -5.72 29.22 0.15
N ASP A 470 -6.25 29.80 -0.92
CA ASP A 470 -7.59 29.58 -1.47
C ASP A 470 -7.55 28.70 -2.75
N LEU A 471 -7.05 27.46 -2.63
CA LEU A 471 -7.06 26.52 -3.75
C LEU A 471 -8.41 25.80 -3.82
N ASP A 472 -9.21 26.22 -4.79
CA ASP A 472 -10.43 25.50 -5.16
C ASP A 472 -10.18 24.10 -5.70
N PHE A 473 -8.94 23.79 -6.08
CA PHE A 473 -8.56 22.59 -6.78
C PHE A 473 -7.13 22.12 -6.42
N GLU A 474 -6.92 20.81 -6.28
CA GLU A 474 -5.60 20.17 -6.21
C GLU A 474 -5.54 19.01 -7.22
N VAL A 475 -4.60 19.04 -8.18
CA VAL A 475 -4.45 17.98 -9.19
C VAL A 475 -3.16 17.21 -8.96
N LYS A 476 -3.24 15.88 -8.77
CA LYS A 476 -2.08 14.98 -8.63
C LYS A 476 -1.99 14.05 -9.83
N THR A 477 -0.81 13.99 -10.45
CA THR A 477 -0.52 13.09 -11.58
C THR A 477 0.97 12.90 -11.79
N ASN A 478 1.35 12.12 -12.79
CA ASN A 478 2.70 12.04 -13.30
C ASN A 478 2.66 12.51 -14.76
N MET A 479 3.36 13.61 -15.07
CA MET A 479 3.39 14.20 -16.41
C MET A 479 3.72 13.20 -17.53
N PHE A 480 4.57 12.21 -17.28
CA PHE A 480 4.91 11.16 -18.26
C PHE A 480 3.74 10.20 -18.50
N ASN A 481 2.98 9.86 -17.46
CA ASN A 481 1.79 9.02 -17.59
C ASN A 481 0.67 9.74 -18.35
N MET A 482 0.48 11.04 -18.13
CA MET A 482 -0.43 11.85 -18.93
C MET A 482 -0.07 11.80 -20.42
N ALA A 483 1.21 11.95 -20.74
CA ALA A 483 1.69 11.88 -22.12
C ALA A 483 1.46 10.50 -22.75
N ARG A 484 1.82 9.42 -22.05
CA ARG A 484 1.68 8.03 -22.50
C ARG A 484 0.22 7.64 -22.73
N LYS A 485 -0.68 8.07 -21.85
CA LYS A 485 -2.12 7.76 -21.91
C LYS A 485 -2.92 8.70 -22.82
N GLY A 486 -2.24 9.65 -23.48
CA GLY A 486 -2.85 10.49 -24.52
C GLY A 486 -3.58 11.73 -24.00
N TYR A 487 -3.35 12.12 -22.74
CA TYR A 487 -3.95 13.32 -22.13
C TYR A 487 -3.29 14.63 -22.60
N VAL A 488 -2.29 14.59 -23.48
CA VAL A 488 -1.48 15.76 -23.86
C VAL A 488 -2.31 16.95 -24.34
N SER A 489 -3.30 16.72 -25.20
CA SER A 489 -4.16 17.79 -25.73
C SER A 489 -4.99 18.43 -24.61
N TRP A 490 -5.68 17.59 -23.86
CA TRP A 490 -6.51 18.00 -22.72
C TRP A 490 -5.69 18.76 -21.68
N ALA A 491 -4.54 18.22 -21.29
CA ALA A 491 -3.65 18.79 -20.28
C ALA A 491 -3.04 20.13 -20.72
N LYS A 492 -2.72 20.30 -22.01
CA LYS A 492 -2.27 21.59 -22.56
C LYS A 492 -3.37 22.65 -22.48
N LYS A 493 -4.60 22.31 -22.85
CA LYS A 493 -5.75 23.22 -22.77
C LYS A 493 -6.10 23.57 -21.32
N ALA A 494 -5.98 22.60 -20.42
CA ALA A 494 -6.14 22.76 -18.99
C ALA A 494 -4.98 23.54 -18.32
N GLY A 495 -3.92 23.90 -19.06
CA GLY A 495 -2.75 24.60 -18.50
C GLY A 495 -1.88 23.75 -17.57
N LEU A 496 -2.07 22.43 -17.55
CA LEU A 496 -1.34 21.46 -16.72
C LEU A 496 0.03 21.08 -17.31
N LEU A 497 0.26 21.36 -18.59
CA LEU A 497 1.54 21.18 -19.27
C LEU A 497 1.97 22.53 -19.87
N SER A 498 3.14 23.04 -19.48
CA SER A 498 3.79 24.15 -20.18
C SER A 498 4.45 23.65 -21.47
N ILE A 499 4.55 24.54 -22.46
CA ILE A 499 5.29 24.31 -23.72
C ILE A 499 6.76 24.00 -23.42
#